data_AF-A0A8S3VNL6-F1
#
_entry.id   AF-A0A8S3VNL6-F1
#
_cell.length_a   1.000
_cell.length_b   1.000
_cell.length_c   1.000
_cell.angle_alpha   90.00
_cell.angle_beta   90.00
_cell.angle_gamma   90.00
#
_symmetry.space_group_name_H-M   'P 1'
#
loop_
_entity.id
_entity.type
_entity.pdbx_description
1 polymer ?
#
loop_
_entity_poly.entity_id
_entity_poly.type
_entity_poly.pdbx_seq_one_letter_code
_entity_poly.pdbx_strand_id
1 'polypeptide(L)'
;MTVIIFLLYQSYFSDKQILERRSKDDKLDSRGRDLLDLCISNQIRILNGRVLGDTFGGLTCYTPNGASTVDYVLVMESIQNQILYTRICNFIPTLSDCHCLLEWSLSAKYCLKTDCDSVKTHKMSPGFIWSDDSPALFQDALFTAEIQQRLDKFLKLEPIDSQNAIDSASLELTDIIITAANISLKRRKAQTGRGLNTKSGLTVILHICEKNLFSYGKIYSRFPRDPAVKGHYYKLQRLYTKARKHKYREYKQSLLKQIETLHEENPKQYWQLIDELQGKEKDDKSALVAPFDWLNRFKNLTEPKD
;
A
#
# COMPACT_ATOMS: atom_id res chain seq x y z
N MET A 1 25.79 14.53 -39.63
CA MET A 1 25.38 14.37 -38.22
C MET A 1 26.03 15.41 -37.29
N THR A 2 27.30 15.77 -37.50
CA THR A 2 28.06 16.75 -36.68
C THR A 2 27.51 18.19 -36.71
N VAL A 3 26.83 18.58 -37.79
CA VAL A 3 26.29 19.96 -37.95
C VAL A 3 24.98 20.19 -37.18
N ILE A 4 24.16 19.16 -36.99
CA ILE A 4 22.87 19.27 -36.26
C ILE A 4 23.11 19.40 -34.75
N ILE A 5 24.12 18.70 -34.22
CA ILE A 5 24.51 18.78 -32.80
C ILE A 5 25.04 20.19 -32.45
N PHE A 6 25.77 20.83 -33.38
CA PHE A 6 26.33 22.17 -33.16
C PHE A 6 25.26 23.28 -33.16
N LEU A 7 24.18 23.11 -33.94
CA LEU A 7 23.08 24.08 -34.01
C LEU A 7 22.13 24.02 -32.81
N LEU A 8 21.87 22.82 -32.26
CA LEU A 8 21.04 22.67 -31.06
C LEU A 8 21.67 23.35 -29.84
N TYR A 9 23.00 23.31 -29.73
CA TYR A 9 23.74 23.96 -28.63
C TYR A 9 23.67 25.49 -28.70
N GLN A 10 23.56 26.08 -29.90
CA GLN A 10 23.43 27.52 -30.08
C GLN A 10 22.00 28.05 -29.88
N SER A 11 20.98 27.18 -30.01
CA SER A 11 19.57 27.53 -29.76
C SER A 11 19.13 27.38 -28.30
N TYR A 12 20.03 26.95 -27.41
CA TYR A 12 19.75 26.85 -25.99
C TYR A 12 19.62 28.27 -25.40
N PHE A 13 18.38 28.71 -25.15
CA PHE A 13 18.16 29.90 -24.34
C PHE A 13 18.71 29.61 -22.95
N SER A 14 19.79 30.30 -22.57
CA SER A 14 20.35 30.20 -21.22
C SER A 14 19.23 30.43 -20.21
N ASP A 15 18.97 29.41 -19.40
CA ASP A 15 18.00 29.47 -18.32
C ASP A 15 18.28 30.69 -17.47
N LYS A 16 17.35 31.65 -17.41
CA LYS A 16 17.66 32.93 -16.75
C LYS A 16 17.93 32.78 -15.25
N GLN A 17 17.52 31.68 -14.61
CA GLN A 17 17.76 31.39 -13.19
C GLN A 17 17.72 29.89 -12.83
N ILE A 18 18.56 29.03 -13.43
CA ILE A 18 18.76 27.68 -12.86
C ILE A 18 19.89 27.69 -11.84
N LEU A 19 19.60 27.21 -10.64
CA LEU A 19 20.61 26.98 -9.63
C LEU A 19 21.65 25.98 -10.14
N GLU A 20 22.92 26.32 -9.92
CA GLU A 20 24.03 25.40 -10.18
C GLU A 20 23.77 24.06 -9.49
N ARG A 21 23.92 22.97 -10.25
CA ARG A 21 23.75 21.62 -9.69
C ARG A 21 24.90 21.33 -8.75
N ARG A 22 24.60 21.16 -7.47
CA ARG A 22 25.56 20.61 -6.52
C ARG A 22 25.49 19.09 -6.54
N SER A 23 26.63 18.42 -6.42
CA SER A 23 26.68 16.98 -6.24
C SER A 23 27.83 16.61 -5.32
N LYS A 24 27.61 15.62 -4.46
CA LYS A 24 28.67 14.98 -3.67
C LYS A 24 29.48 13.98 -4.49
N ASP A 25 28.96 13.59 -5.66
CA ASP A 25 29.69 12.77 -6.61
C ASP A 25 30.64 13.66 -7.42
N ASP A 26 31.93 13.35 -7.40
CA ASP A 26 33.01 14.13 -8.01
C ASP A 26 33.40 13.62 -9.40
N LYS A 27 32.83 12.50 -9.84
CA LYS A 27 33.21 11.83 -11.09
C LYS A 27 32.05 11.72 -12.05
N LEU A 28 32.33 12.01 -13.32
CA LEU A 28 31.41 11.81 -14.44
C LEU A 28 31.94 10.70 -15.35
N ASP A 29 31.22 9.57 -15.39
CA ASP A 29 31.52 8.45 -16.28
C ASP A 29 30.93 8.66 -17.69
N SER A 30 31.07 7.67 -18.58
CA SER A 30 30.51 7.74 -19.94
C SER A 30 28.98 7.79 -19.92
N ARG A 31 28.33 6.98 -19.08
CA ARG A 31 26.86 6.92 -18.98
C ARG A 31 26.27 8.23 -18.45
N GLY A 32 26.98 8.88 -17.53
CA GLY A 32 26.62 10.20 -17.03
C GLY A 32 26.67 11.25 -18.13
N ARG A 33 27.62 11.16 -19.08
CA ARG A 33 27.64 12.04 -20.27
C ARG A 33 26.44 11.78 -21.16
N ASP A 34 26.14 10.51 -21.44
CA ASP A 34 24.96 10.14 -22.23
C ASP A 34 23.66 10.67 -21.61
N LEU A 35 23.53 10.59 -20.28
CA LEU A 35 22.40 11.15 -19.54
C LEU A 35 22.33 12.68 -19.66
N LEU A 36 23.48 13.36 -19.58
CA LEU A 36 23.53 14.82 -19.76
C LEU A 36 23.14 15.20 -21.20
N ASP A 37 23.63 14.49 -22.20
CA ASP A 37 23.29 14.71 -23.61
C ASP A 37 21.80 14.50 -23.86
N LEU A 38 21.21 13.45 -23.27
CA LEU A 38 19.76 13.22 -23.28
C LEU A 38 19.01 14.39 -22.65
N CYS A 39 19.47 14.88 -21.50
CA CYS A 39 18.83 15.98 -20.80
C CYS A 39 18.89 17.29 -21.60
N ILE A 40 20.05 17.62 -22.14
CA ILE A 40 20.27 18.82 -22.96
C ILE A 40 19.41 18.76 -24.23
N SER A 41 19.42 17.63 -24.93
CA SER A 41 18.72 17.45 -26.20
C SER A 41 17.19 17.55 -26.06
N ASN A 42 16.65 17.19 -24.90
CA ASN A 42 15.20 17.14 -24.64
C ASN A 42 14.69 18.24 -23.70
N GLN A 43 15.53 19.23 -23.36
CA GLN A 43 15.18 20.28 -22.39
C GLN A 43 14.70 19.71 -21.04
N ILE A 44 15.31 18.61 -20.60
CA ILE A 44 15.07 17.97 -19.32
C ILE A 44 16.11 18.46 -18.31
N ARG A 45 15.71 18.68 -17.07
CA ARG A 45 16.55 19.16 -15.99
C ARG A 45 16.61 18.11 -14.88
N ILE A 46 17.83 17.78 -14.47
CA ILE A 46 18.11 16.97 -13.28
C ILE A 46 17.84 17.84 -12.04
N LEU A 47 16.97 17.38 -11.15
CA LEU A 47 16.61 18.12 -9.93
C LEU A 47 17.55 17.87 -8.75
N ASN A 48 18.19 16.70 -8.69
CA ASN A 48 19.16 16.37 -7.64
C ASN A 48 20.22 17.46 -7.59
N GLY A 49 20.45 18.05 -6.42
CA GLY A 49 21.40 19.14 -6.27
C GLY A 49 20.92 20.54 -6.66
N ARG A 50 19.68 20.72 -7.13
CA ARG A 50 19.16 22.00 -7.65
C ARG A 50 17.94 22.54 -6.91
N VAL A 51 17.21 21.70 -6.18
CA VAL A 51 15.91 22.06 -5.59
C VAL A 51 15.99 22.02 -4.06
N LEU A 52 15.09 22.78 -3.41
CA LEU A 52 14.86 22.71 -1.98
C LEU A 52 14.70 21.25 -1.54
N GLY A 53 15.39 20.86 -0.47
CA GLY A 53 15.42 19.50 0.07
C GLY A 53 16.63 18.65 -0.36
N ASP A 54 17.33 19.04 -1.43
CA ASP A 54 18.57 18.39 -1.90
C ASP A 54 19.59 19.39 -2.48
N THR A 55 19.66 20.59 -1.91
CA THR A 55 20.56 21.66 -2.37
C THR A 55 22.05 21.30 -2.28
N PHE A 56 22.41 20.25 -1.56
CA PHE A 56 23.79 19.77 -1.42
C PHE A 56 24.11 18.58 -2.33
N GLY A 57 23.14 18.06 -3.10
CA GLY A 57 23.31 16.95 -4.02
C GLY A 57 23.76 15.67 -3.33
N GLY A 58 22.90 15.15 -2.45
CA GLY A 58 23.14 13.91 -1.72
C GLY A 58 23.39 12.71 -2.62
N LEU A 59 24.00 11.67 -2.04
CA LEU A 59 24.21 10.39 -2.71
C LEU A 59 22.93 9.57 -2.61
N THR A 60 22.59 8.84 -3.66
CA THR A 60 21.35 8.04 -3.71
C THR A 60 21.61 6.56 -3.52
N CYS A 61 22.84 6.10 -3.74
CA CYS A 61 23.22 4.70 -3.62
C CYS A 61 24.48 4.53 -2.78
N TYR A 62 24.47 3.50 -1.92
CA TYR A 62 25.53 3.11 -1.02
C TYR A 62 25.84 1.63 -1.16
N THR A 63 26.98 1.31 -1.77
CA THR A 63 27.43 -0.07 -2.03
C THR A 63 28.68 -0.42 -1.19
N PRO A 64 29.09 -1.70 -1.15
CA PRO A 64 30.35 -2.09 -0.53
C PRO A 64 31.57 -1.48 -1.22
N ASN A 65 31.45 -1.04 -2.47
CA ASN A 65 32.56 -0.48 -3.26
C ASN A 65 32.61 1.05 -3.22
N GLY A 66 31.56 1.71 -2.76
CA GLY A 66 31.50 3.17 -2.74
C GLY A 66 30.06 3.68 -2.66
N ALA A 67 29.90 4.98 -2.77
CA ALA A 67 28.61 5.63 -2.77
C ALA A 67 28.56 6.68 -3.89
N SER A 68 27.44 6.74 -4.59
CA SER A 68 27.28 7.52 -5.82
C SER A 68 25.84 8.03 -5.98
N THR A 69 25.66 9.04 -6.82
CA THR A 69 24.33 9.50 -7.26
C THR A 69 23.98 8.75 -8.55
N VAL A 70 23.06 7.79 -8.46
CA VAL A 70 22.66 6.95 -9.62
C VAL A 70 21.16 6.99 -9.90
N ASP A 71 20.38 7.53 -8.96
CA ASP A 71 18.93 7.69 -9.07
C ASP A 71 18.62 9.18 -9.22
N TYR A 72 17.86 9.53 -10.26
CA TYR A 72 17.64 10.92 -10.64
C TYR A 72 16.16 11.25 -10.71
N VAL A 73 15.80 12.46 -10.24
CA VAL A 73 14.52 13.06 -10.56
C VAL A 73 14.74 14.00 -11.74
N LEU A 74 14.10 13.66 -12.86
CA LEU A 74 14.20 14.38 -14.13
C LEU A 74 12.87 15.05 -14.42
N VAL A 75 12.91 16.34 -14.79
CA VAL A 75 11.69 17.08 -15.15
C VAL A 75 11.90 17.89 -16.42
N MET A 76 10.83 18.10 -17.17
CA MET A 76 10.85 19.06 -18.27
C MET A 76 10.98 20.47 -17.71
N GLU A 77 11.66 21.34 -18.46
CA GLU A 77 11.79 22.77 -18.12
C GLU A 77 10.44 23.42 -17.84
N SER A 78 9.41 23.08 -18.61
CA SER A 78 8.05 23.64 -18.51
C SER A 78 7.36 23.39 -17.16
N ILE A 79 7.73 22.33 -16.45
CA ILE A 79 7.13 21.96 -15.15
C ILE A 79 8.08 22.19 -13.98
N GLN A 80 9.31 22.63 -14.21
CA GLN A 80 10.30 22.81 -13.15
C GLN A 80 9.81 23.78 -12.07
N ASN A 81 9.16 24.87 -12.46
CA ASN A 81 8.63 25.87 -11.53
C ASN A 81 7.43 25.38 -10.69
N GLN A 82 6.88 24.21 -11.04
CA GLN A 82 5.82 23.55 -10.26
C GLN A 82 6.40 22.63 -9.19
N ILE A 83 7.70 22.32 -9.23
CA ILE A 83 8.33 21.48 -8.22
C ILE A 83 8.51 22.26 -6.93
N LEU A 84 7.93 21.73 -5.84
CA LEU A 84 8.00 22.33 -4.52
C LEU A 84 9.28 21.95 -3.79
N TYR A 85 9.62 20.65 -3.82
CA TYR A 85 10.85 20.15 -3.22
C TYR A 85 11.26 18.81 -3.84
N THR A 86 12.53 18.45 -3.64
CA THR A 86 13.08 17.11 -3.87
C THR A 86 14.01 16.79 -2.73
N ARG A 87 13.89 15.61 -2.13
CA ARG A 87 14.66 15.16 -0.97
C ARG A 87 15.14 13.74 -1.19
N ILE A 88 16.42 13.53 -0.90
CA ILE A 88 16.99 12.20 -0.75
C ILE A 88 16.80 11.78 0.70
N CYS A 89 15.96 10.78 0.94
CA CYS A 89 15.75 10.25 2.28
C CYS A 89 17.00 9.51 2.77
N ASN A 90 17.16 9.41 4.09
CA ASN A 90 18.22 8.59 4.66
C ASN A 90 18.11 7.16 4.14
N PHE A 91 19.24 6.49 3.98
CA PHE A 91 19.25 5.08 3.59
C PHE A 91 18.53 4.23 4.63
N ILE A 92 17.56 3.43 4.17
CA ILE A 92 16.75 2.53 4.99
C ILE A 92 17.10 1.08 4.60
N PRO A 93 17.96 0.40 5.36
CA PRO A 93 18.47 -0.95 5.03
C PRO A 93 17.41 -2.05 4.98
N THR A 94 16.21 -1.77 5.50
CA THR A 94 15.07 -2.70 5.50
C THR A 94 14.21 -2.57 4.24
N LEU A 95 14.31 -1.46 3.51
CA LEU A 95 13.53 -1.18 2.29
C LEU A 95 14.36 -1.34 1.02
N SER A 96 15.68 -1.14 1.10
CA SER A 96 16.59 -1.36 -0.02
C SER A 96 17.93 -1.88 0.48
N ASP A 97 18.63 -2.61 -0.38
CA ASP A 97 19.97 -3.13 -0.15
C ASP A 97 21.06 -2.07 -0.31
N CYS A 98 20.85 -1.10 -1.20
CA CYS A 98 21.83 -0.05 -1.49
C CYS A 98 21.24 1.30 -1.91
N HIS A 99 19.96 1.41 -2.27
CA HIS A 99 19.36 2.68 -2.75
C HIS A 99 18.61 3.45 -1.65
N CYS A 100 18.56 4.76 -1.80
CA CYS A 100 17.75 5.65 -0.99
C CYS A 100 16.41 5.92 -1.66
N LEU A 101 15.39 6.18 -0.84
CA LEU A 101 14.12 6.68 -1.34
C LEU A 101 14.31 8.13 -1.81
N LEU A 102 13.88 8.39 -3.04
CA LEU A 102 13.72 9.75 -3.56
C LEU A 102 12.28 10.20 -3.31
N GLU A 103 12.15 11.35 -2.65
CA GLU A 103 10.87 11.99 -2.41
C GLU A 103 10.85 13.34 -3.12
N TRP A 104 9.76 13.65 -3.79
CA TRP A 104 9.58 14.92 -4.47
C TRP A 104 8.13 15.32 -4.45
N SER A 105 7.87 16.61 -4.64
CA SER A 105 6.53 17.16 -4.63
C SER A 105 6.36 18.18 -5.74
N LEU A 106 5.18 18.16 -6.38
CA LEU A 106 4.80 19.05 -7.46
C LEU A 106 3.46 19.72 -7.13
N SER A 107 3.32 20.98 -7.53
CA SER A 107 2.08 21.73 -7.47
C SER A 107 1.41 21.71 -8.83
N ALA A 108 0.32 20.96 -8.96
CA ALA A 108 -0.49 20.94 -10.16
C ALA A 108 -1.88 21.51 -9.88
N LYS A 109 -2.35 22.38 -10.77
CA LYS A 109 -3.76 22.75 -10.85
C LYS A 109 -4.45 21.67 -11.69
N TYR A 110 -5.06 20.70 -11.03
CA TYR A 110 -5.91 19.74 -11.72
C TYR A 110 -7.35 20.23 -11.70
N CYS A 111 -8.00 20.21 -12.87
CA CYS A 111 -9.45 20.25 -12.92
C CYS A 111 -9.91 18.84 -12.60
N LEU A 112 -10.45 18.61 -11.39
CA LEU A 112 -11.29 17.45 -11.18
C LEU A 112 -12.47 17.64 -12.12
N LYS A 113 -12.52 16.87 -13.22
CA LYS A 113 -13.82 16.56 -13.79
C LYS A 113 -14.57 15.88 -12.66
N THR A 114 -15.58 16.55 -12.13
CA THR A 114 -16.64 15.92 -11.35
C THR A 114 -17.37 14.97 -12.28
N ASP A 115 -16.76 13.84 -12.61
CA ASP A 115 -17.45 12.74 -13.24
C ASP A 115 -17.75 11.69 -12.17
N CYS A 116 -19.04 11.37 -12.12
CA CYS A 116 -19.76 10.50 -11.21
C CYS A 116 -19.93 11.09 -9.80
N ASP A 117 -21.20 11.35 -9.45
CA ASP A 117 -21.66 11.33 -8.07
C ASP A 117 -20.94 10.20 -7.35
N SER A 118 -20.02 10.56 -6.45
CA SER A 118 -19.32 9.58 -5.65
C SER A 118 -20.41 8.77 -4.97
N VAL A 119 -20.57 7.51 -5.36
CA VAL A 119 -21.46 6.58 -4.67
C VAL A 119 -20.98 6.62 -3.23
N LYS A 120 -21.76 7.27 -2.36
CA LYS A 120 -21.42 7.38 -0.95
C LYS A 120 -21.48 5.95 -0.44
N THR A 121 -20.32 5.30 -0.35
CA THR A 121 -20.23 3.99 0.27
C THR A 121 -20.53 4.21 1.75
N HIS A 122 -21.78 3.98 2.13
CA HIS A 122 -22.17 4.02 3.53
C HIS A 122 -21.38 2.94 4.26
N LYS A 123 -20.79 3.29 5.41
CA LYS A 123 -20.20 2.29 6.29
C LYS A 123 -21.32 1.32 6.66
N MET A 124 -21.20 0.07 6.22
CA MET A 124 -22.14 -0.98 6.60
C MET A 124 -22.14 -1.08 8.12
N SER A 125 -23.33 -1.00 8.74
CA SER A 125 -23.48 -1.15 10.18
C SER A 125 -22.96 -2.52 10.61
N PRO A 126 -22.39 -2.65 11.83
CA PRO A 126 -21.94 -3.93 12.33
C PRO A 126 -23.12 -4.91 12.34
N GLY A 127 -23.02 -5.96 11.51
CA GLY A 127 -24.10 -6.90 11.28
C GLY A 127 -24.56 -7.63 12.54
N PHE A 128 -25.78 -8.16 12.47
CA PHE A 128 -26.35 -9.02 13.49
C PHE A 128 -25.79 -10.44 13.40
N ILE A 129 -25.74 -11.13 14.52
CA ILE A 129 -25.40 -12.56 14.59
C ILE A 129 -26.71 -13.34 14.48
N TRP A 130 -26.81 -14.20 13.47
CA TRP A 130 -27.93 -15.12 13.29
C TRP A 130 -27.52 -16.51 13.80
N SER A 131 -28.04 -16.89 14.96
CA SER A 131 -27.86 -18.19 15.61
C SER A 131 -29.11 -19.06 15.52
N ASP A 132 -29.05 -20.31 15.97
CA ASP A 132 -30.15 -21.29 15.83
C ASP A 132 -31.46 -20.84 16.52
N ASP A 133 -31.36 -20.03 17.57
CA ASP A 133 -32.48 -19.43 18.31
C ASP A 133 -32.99 -18.10 17.69
N SER A 134 -32.21 -17.49 16.78
CA SER A 134 -32.54 -16.19 16.17
C SER A 134 -33.86 -16.16 15.41
N PRO A 135 -34.28 -17.21 14.65
CA PRO A 135 -35.55 -17.19 13.95
C PRO A 135 -36.76 -17.01 14.88
N ALA A 136 -36.81 -17.76 15.99
CA ALA A 136 -37.91 -17.70 16.95
C ALA A 136 -37.93 -16.34 17.67
N LEU A 137 -36.77 -15.88 18.15
CA LEU A 137 -36.67 -14.59 18.84
C LEU A 137 -37.01 -13.40 17.92
N PHE A 138 -36.62 -13.47 16.64
CA PHE A 138 -36.95 -12.45 15.66
C PHE A 138 -38.43 -12.46 15.30
N GLN A 139 -39.04 -13.64 15.19
CA GLN A 139 -40.47 -13.79 15.01
C GLN A 139 -41.25 -13.19 16.19
N ASP A 140 -40.86 -13.47 17.42
CA ASP A 140 -41.47 -12.88 18.63
C ASP A 140 -41.33 -11.36 18.64
N ALA A 141 -40.17 -10.83 18.24
CA ALA A 141 -39.96 -9.39 18.12
C ALA A 141 -40.85 -8.74 17.05
N LEU A 142 -41.11 -9.42 15.92
CA LEU A 142 -42.05 -8.94 14.91
C LEU A 142 -43.48 -8.83 15.45
N PHE A 143 -43.88 -9.69 16.38
CA PHE A 143 -45.20 -9.66 17.01
C PHE A 143 -45.32 -8.66 18.18
N THR A 144 -44.26 -7.92 18.49
CA THR A 144 -44.32 -6.87 19.51
C THR A 144 -45.25 -5.74 19.06
N ALA A 145 -46.04 -5.19 19.98
CA ALA A 145 -47.04 -4.15 19.70
C ALA A 145 -46.46 -2.94 18.93
N GLU A 146 -45.23 -2.54 19.26
CA GLU A 146 -44.51 -1.45 18.57
C GLU A 146 -44.27 -1.77 17.08
N ILE A 147 -43.77 -2.97 16.77
CA ILE A 147 -43.46 -3.37 15.40
C ILE A 147 -44.73 -3.58 14.59
N GLN A 148 -45.76 -4.20 15.18
CA GLN A 148 -47.05 -4.38 14.55
C GLN A 148 -47.73 -3.05 14.21
N GLN A 149 -47.68 -2.06 15.11
CA GLN A 149 -48.20 -0.72 14.83
C GLN A 149 -47.48 -0.06 13.64
N ARG A 150 -46.17 -0.25 13.52
CA ARG A 150 -45.37 0.27 12.40
C ARG A 150 -45.67 -0.45 11.09
N LEU A 151 -45.85 -1.77 11.12
CA LEU A 151 -46.27 -2.57 9.97
C LEU A 151 -47.67 -2.17 9.49
N ASP A 152 -48.61 -1.99 10.40
CA ASP A 152 -49.97 -1.55 10.07
C ASP A 152 -49.98 -0.15 9.44
N LYS A 153 -49.11 0.74 9.91
CA LYS A 153 -48.93 2.06 9.31
C LYS A 153 -48.33 1.95 7.90
N PHE A 154 -47.33 1.10 7.73
CA PHE A 154 -46.68 0.87 6.43
C PHE A 154 -47.65 0.27 5.40
N LEU A 155 -48.49 -0.69 5.80
CA LEU A 155 -49.49 -1.31 4.93
C LEU A 155 -50.64 -0.37 4.52
N LYS A 156 -50.83 0.73 5.24
CA LYS A 156 -51.84 1.77 4.93
C LYS A 156 -51.30 2.90 4.06
N LEU A 157 -50.06 2.80 3.57
CA LEU A 157 -49.52 3.78 2.64
C LEU A 157 -50.28 3.71 1.30
N GLU A 158 -50.69 4.88 0.83
CA GLU A 158 -51.32 5.11 -0.49
C GLU A 158 -50.39 4.63 -1.64
N PRO A 159 -50.93 4.41 -2.86
CA PRO A 159 -50.17 3.85 -3.96
C PRO A 159 -48.92 4.67 -4.28
N ILE A 160 -47.80 3.98 -4.41
CA ILE A 160 -46.49 4.55 -4.68
C ILE A 160 -46.41 4.90 -6.17
N ASP A 161 -46.39 6.20 -6.50
CA ASP A 161 -46.42 6.72 -7.88
C ASP A 161 -45.11 7.38 -8.33
N SER A 162 -44.11 7.49 -7.44
CA SER A 162 -42.86 8.19 -7.70
C SER A 162 -41.64 7.49 -7.09
N GLN A 163 -40.47 7.71 -7.68
CA GLN A 163 -39.20 7.13 -7.19
C GLN A 163 -38.90 7.52 -5.73
N ASN A 164 -39.19 8.77 -5.35
CA ASN A 164 -38.98 9.25 -3.98
C ASN A 164 -39.90 8.54 -2.96
N ALA A 165 -41.12 8.17 -3.37
CA ALA A 165 -42.03 7.39 -2.55
C ALA A 165 -41.56 5.94 -2.41
N ILE A 166 -40.98 5.34 -3.46
CA ILE A 166 -40.32 4.01 -3.39
C ILE A 166 -39.16 4.05 -2.40
N ASP A 167 -38.28 5.04 -2.51
CA ASP A 167 -37.09 5.15 -1.65
C ASP A 167 -37.49 5.34 -0.18
N SER A 168 -38.52 6.17 0.07
CA SER A 168 -39.05 6.40 1.42
C SER A 168 -39.67 5.14 2.03
N ALA A 169 -40.47 4.40 1.24
CA ALA A 169 -41.03 3.13 1.68
C ALA A 169 -39.95 2.07 1.95
N SER A 170 -38.93 2.00 1.10
CA SER A 170 -37.78 1.11 1.30
C SER A 170 -37.02 1.43 2.59
N LEU A 171 -36.83 2.71 2.91
CA LEU A 171 -36.20 3.15 4.16
C LEU A 171 -37.05 2.79 5.38
N GLU A 172 -38.37 3.00 5.31
CA GLU A 172 -39.28 2.68 6.42
C GLU A 172 -39.33 1.17 6.70
N LEU A 173 -39.44 0.34 5.66
CA LEU A 173 -39.39 -1.13 5.81
C LEU A 173 -38.05 -1.59 6.38
N THR A 174 -36.94 -1.02 5.88
CA THR A 174 -35.60 -1.34 6.39
C THR A 174 -35.48 -0.99 7.86
N ASP A 175 -36.02 0.15 8.30
CA ASP A 175 -36.00 0.54 9.70
C ASP A 175 -36.86 -0.36 10.58
N ILE A 176 -38.01 -0.83 10.10
CA ILE A 176 -38.85 -1.81 10.82
C ILE A 176 -38.06 -3.10 11.05
N ILE A 177 -37.42 -3.63 10.01
CA ILE A 177 -36.61 -4.87 10.08
C ILE A 177 -35.42 -4.69 11.02
N ILE A 178 -34.70 -3.56 10.94
CA ILE A 178 -33.56 -3.25 11.81
C ILE A 178 -34.02 -3.09 13.27
N THR A 179 -35.19 -2.52 13.51
CA THR A 179 -35.74 -2.36 14.87
C THR A 179 -36.07 -3.71 15.48
N ALA A 180 -36.74 -4.60 14.73
CA ALA A 180 -36.98 -5.98 15.15
C ALA A 180 -35.66 -6.71 15.44
N ALA A 181 -34.65 -6.53 14.58
CA ALA A 181 -33.33 -7.14 14.76
C ALA A 181 -32.60 -6.61 16.01
N ASN A 182 -32.77 -5.33 16.36
CA ASN A 182 -32.18 -4.77 17.57
C ASN A 182 -32.81 -5.30 18.85
N ILE A 183 -34.09 -5.68 18.80
CA ILE A 183 -34.82 -6.25 19.94
C ILE A 183 -34.35 -7.69 20.20
N SER A 184 -34.18 -8.49 19.14
CA SER A 184 -33.98 -9.94 19.26
C SER A 184 -32.56 -10.44 19.03
N LEU A 185 -31.73 -9.73 18.25
CA LEU A 185 -30.45 -10.26 17.77
C LEU A 185 -29.24 -9.63 18.46
N LYS A 186 -28.21 -10.46 18.66
CA LYS A 186 -26.92 -10.01 19.20
C LYS A 186 -26.15 -9.24 18.13
N ARG A 187 -25.67 -8.04 18.47
CA ARG A 187 -24.78 -7.27 17.59
C ARG A 187 -23.37 -7.86 17.57
N ARG A 188 -22.77 -7.93 16.38
CA ARG A 188 -21.36 -8.32 16.24
C ARG A 188 -20.47 -7.25 16.87
N LYS A 189 -19.72 -7.61 17.92
CA LYS A 189 -18.69 -6.73 18.48
C LYS A 189 -17.63 -6.45 17.41
N ALA A 190 -17.20 -5.19 17.30
CA ALA A 190 -16.05 -4.85 16.47
C ALA A 190 -14.86 -5.72 16.93
N GLN A 191 -14.21 -6.42 15.99
CA GLN A 191 -13.01 -7.16 16.32
C GLN A 191 -11.93 -6.14 16.72
N THR A 192 -11.70 -5.98 18.02
CA THR A 192 -10.46 -5.40 18.50
C THR A 192 -9.36 -6.37 18.08
N GLY A 193 -8.39 -5.87 17.31
CA GLY A 193 -7.33 -6.69 16.73
C GLY A 193 -6.73 -7.63 17.78
N ARG A 194 -6.61 -8.91 17.43
CA ARG A 194 -5.97 -9.92 18.29
C ARG A 194 -4.62 -9.36 18.75
N GLY A 195 -4.45 -9.21 20.06
CA GLY A 195 -3.18 -8.84 20.67
C GLY A 195 -2.12 -9.84 20.21
N LEU A 196 -1.04 -9.33 19.62
CA LEU A 196 0.12 -10.14 19.25
C LEU A 196 0.64 -10.84 20.50
N ASN A 197 0.50 -12.17 20.54
CA ASN A 197 1.04 -13.00 21.60
C ASN A 197 2.54 -12.72 21.80
N THR A 198 2.93 -12.73 23.07
CA THR A 198 4.24 -12.42 23.64
C THR A 198 5.41 -12.94 22.79
N LYS A 199 6.23 -11.99 22.34
CA LYS A 199 7.36 -12.23 21.43
C LYS A 199 8.37 -13.22 22.03
N SER A 200 8.68 -14.29 21.31
CA SER A 200 9.80 -15.18 21.65
C SER A 200 11.13 -14.41 21.63
N GLY A 201 12.10 -14.83 22.44
CA GLY A 201 13.39 -14.13 22.61
C GLY A 201 14.14 -13.85 21.30
N LEU A 202 13.99 -14.70 20.30
CA LEU A 202 14.62 -14.48 18.99
C LEU A 202 13.90 -13.42 18.14
N THR A 203 12.60 -13.16 18.36
CA THR A 203 11.88 -12.02 17.77
C THR A 203 12.36 -10.69 18.38
N VAL A 204 12.74 -10.71 19.66
CA VAL A 204 13.38 -9.56 20.32
C VAL A 204 14.76 -9.28 19.72
N ILE A 205 15.58 -10.32 19.50
CA ILE A 205 16.89 -10.18 18.85
C ILE A 205 16.77 -9.59 17.45
N LEU A 206 15.82 -10.09 16.63
CA LEU A 206 15.61 -9.56 15.28
C LEU A 206 15.25 -8.06 15.31
N HIS A 207 14.37 -7.67 16.22
CA HIS A 207 13.97 -6.27 16.43
C HIS A 207 15.11 -5.38 16.89
N ILE A 208 15.98 -5.88 17.78
CA ILE A 208 17.19 -5.16 18.22
C ILE A 208 18.15 -4.98 17.04
N CYS A 209 18.42 -6.05 16.28
CA CYS A 209 19.28 -5.99 15.10
C CYS A 209 18.75 -5.00 14.06
N GLU A 210 17.43 -5.00 13.82
CA GLU A 210 16.77 -4.08 12.91
C GLU A 210 16.91 -2.62 13.36
N LYS A 211 16.60 -2.32 14.63
CA LYS A 211 16.75 -0.97 15.20
C LYS A 211 18.19 -0.47 15.12
N ASN A 212 19.16 -1.32 15.44
CA ASN A 212 20.57 -0.98 15.35
C ASN A 212 20.98 -0.72 13.91
N LEU A 213 20.58 -1.59 12.98
CA LEU A 213 20.88 -1.44 11.56
C LEU A 213 20.27 -0.16 10.98
N PHE A 214 19.02 0.13 11.31
CA PHE A 214 18.33 1.35 10.89
C PHE A 214 19.02 2.62 11.43
N SER A 215 19.38 2.62 12.72
CA SER A 215 20.07 3.75 13.35
C SER A 215 21.44 3.98 12.70
N TYR A 216 22.17 2.90 12.42
CA TYR A 216 23.48 3.00 11.76
C TYR A 216 23.40 3.33 10.27
N GLY A 217 22.31 2.95 9.58
CA GLY A 217 22.04 3.38 8.20
C GLY A 217 21.98 4.90 8.06
N LYS A 218 21.41 5.59 9.07
CA LYS A 218 21.43 7.07 9.13
C LYS A 218 22.83 7.63 9.33
N ILE A 219 23.66 7.00 10.16
CA ILE A 219 25.06 7.42 10.37
C ILE A 219 25.86 7.20 9.07
N TYR A 220 25.69 6.03 8.43
CA TYR A 220 26.35 5.70 7.17
C TYR A 220 25.96 6.67 6.04
N SER A 221 24.70 7.10 5.99
CA SER A 221 24.24 8.12 5.03
C SER A 221 25.00 9.45 5.19
N ARG A 222 25.37 9.82 6.43
CA ARG A 222 26.10 11.05 6.75
C ARG A 222 27.60 10.93 6.51
N PHE A 223 28.18 9.77 6.84
CA PHE A 223 29.62 9.50 6.76
C PHE A 223 29.92 8.28 5.86
N PRO A 224 29.55 8.30 4.57
CA PRO A 224 29.65 7.11 3.72
C PRO A 224 31.08 6.76 3.30
N ARG A 225 31.99 7.74 3.38
CA ARG A 225 33.40 7.58 3.04
C ARG A 225 34.24 7.16 4.25
N ASP A 226 33.68 7.13 5.46
CA ASP A 226 34.38 6.69 6.67
C ASP A 226 34.46 5.15 6.70
N PRO A 227 35.66 4.55 6.64
CA PRO A 227 35.83 3.10 6.65
C PRO A 227 35.31 2.41 7.91
N ALA A 228 35.39 3.07 9.08
CA ALA A 228 34.92 2.53 10.34
C ALA A 228 33.39 2.47 10.37
N VAL A 229 32.72 3.56 9.94
CA VAL A 229 31.26 3.60 9.83
C VAL A 229 30.75 2.55 8.83
N LYS A 230 31.37 2.50 7.65
CA LYS A 230 31.05 1.52 6.61
C LYS A 230 31.26 0.08 7.10
N GLY A 231 32.41 -0.21 7.70
CA GLY A 231 32.74 -1.54 8.22
C GLY A 231 31.76 -1.99 9.30
N HIS A 232 31.38 -1.08 10.21
CA HIS A 232 30.39 -1.36 11.25
C HIS A 232 28.99 -1.59 10.68
N TYR A 233 28.56 -0.77 9.71
CA TYR A 233 27.29 -0.95 9.01
C TYR A 233 27.18 -2.35 8.39
N TYR A 234 28.16 -2.78 7.59
CA TYR A 234 28.14 -4.11 6.96
C TYR A 234 28.29 -5.25 7.97
N LYS A 235 28.87 -5.01 9.14
CA LYS A 235 28.85 -5.98 10.26
C LYS A 235 27.43 -6.14 10.79
N LEU A 236 26.72 -5.05 11.08
CA LEU A 236 25.32 -5.08 11.53
C LEU A 236 24.39 -5.70 10.48
N GLN A 237 24.57 -5.36 9.20
CA GLN A 237 23.75 -5.90 8.10
C GLN A 237 23.89 -7.42 7.99
N ARG A 238 25.11 -7.95 8.13
CA ARG A 238 25.37 -9.41 8.17
C ARG A 238 24.68 -10.08 9.35
N LEU A 239 24.77 -9.49 10.54
CA LEU A 239 24.10 -10.01 11.75
C LEU A 239 22.58 -10.04 11.58
N TYR A 240 21.99 -8.94 11.13
CA TYR A 240 20.55 -8.86 10.84
C TYR A 240 20.13 -9.88 9.79
N THR A 241 20.86 -10.00 8.68
CA THR A 241 20.55 -10.97 7.62
C THR A 241 20.60 -12.41 8.13
N LYS A 242 21.59 -12.74 8.97
CA LYS A 242 21.71 -14.06 9.61
C LYS A 242 20.52 -14.33 10.52
N ALA A 243 20.16 -13.38 11.39
CA ALA A 243 19.01 -13.50 12.29
C ALA A 243 17.69 -13.65 11.52
N ARG A 244 17.48 -12.83 10.48
CA ARG A 244 16.30 -12.90 9.61
C ARG A 244 16.19 -14.26 8.90
N LYS A 245 17.28 -14.74 8.31
CA LYS A 245 17.32 -16.07 7.65
C LYS A 245 17.03 -17.20 8.64
N HIS A 246 17.58 -17.13 9.85
CA HIS A 246 17.29 -18.11 10.90
C HIS A 246 15.80 -18.11 11.26
N LYS A 247 15.23 -16.93 11.53
CA LYS A 247 13.81 -16.78 11.85
C LYS A 247 12.89 -17.28 10.76
N TYR A 248 13.23 -17.00 9.50
CA TYR A 248 12.48 -17.50 8.35
C TYR A 248 12.51 -19.02 8.26
N ARG A 249 13.67 -19.65 8.53
CA ARG A 249 13.79 -21.12 8.57
C ARG A 249 12.98 -21.73 9.70
N GLU A 250 13.04 -21.16 10.91
CA GLU A 250 12.21 -21.60 12.04
C GLU A 250 10.72 -21.50 11.71
N TYR A 251 10.29 -20.38 11.12
CA TYR A 251 8.91 -20.19 10.69
C TYR A 251 8.51 -21.28 9.68
N LYS A 252 9.31 -21.48 8.63
CA LYS A 252 9.05 -22.51 7.62
C LYS A 252 8.99 -23.91 8.22
N GLN A 253 9.91 -24.26 9.13
CA GLN A 253 9.90 -25.55 9.82
C GLN A 253 8.66 -25.72 10.71
N SER A 254 8.28 -24.67 11.44
CA SER A 254 7.08 -24.68 12.27
C SER A 254 5.81 -24.86 11.44
N LEU A 255 5.76 -24.24 10.26
CA LEU A 255 4.66 -24.38 9.31
C LEU A 255 4.58 -25.80 8.73
N LEU A 256 5.71 -26.38 8.30
CA LEU A 256 5.76 -27.77 7.83
C LEU A 256 5.28 -28.74 8.90
N LYS A 257 5.76 -28.58 10.13
CA LYS A 257 5.31 -29.40 11.26
C LYS A 257 3.81 -29.26 11.51
N GLN A 258 3.27 -28.04 11.44
CA GLN A 258 1.82 -27.82 11.57
C GLN A 258 1.04 -28.52 10.46
N ILE A 259 1.50 -28.46 9.22
CA ILE A 259 0.87 -29.14 8.08
C ILE A 259 0.88 -30.67 8.29
N GLU A 260 2.01 -31.25 8.69
CA GLU A 260 2.14 -32.68 8.97
C GLU A 260 1.22 -33.14 10.11
N THR A 261 1.21 -32.41 11.23
CA THR A 261 0.39 -32.77 12.40
C THR A 261 -1.11 -32.56 12.15
N LEU A 262 -1.51 -31.44 11.55
CA LEU A 262 -2.92 -31.12 11.32
C LEU A 262 -3.58 -32.02 10.28
N HIS A 263 -2.80 -32.60 9.35
CA HIS A 263 -3.33 -33.54 8.38
C HIS A 263 -4.00 -34.74 9.06
N GLU A 264 -3.37 -35.28 10.10
CA GLU A 264 -3.85 -36.47 10.82
C GLU A 264 -4.84 -36.11 11.94
N GLU A 265 -4.57 -35.03 12.69
CA GLU A 265 -5.33 -34.70 13.90
C GLU A 265 -6.57 -33.84 13.64
N ASN A 266 -6.52 -32.91 12.69
CA ASN A 266 -7.61 -31.95 12.45
C ASN A 266 -7.66 -31.46 11.00
N PRO A 267 -8.28 -32.23 10.09
CA PRO A 267 -8.37 -31.90 8.67
C PRO A 267 -9.00 -30.53 8.39
N LYS A 268 -9.90 -30.04 9.26
CA LYS A 268 -10.54 -28.73 9.09
C LYS A 268 -9.54 -27.58 9.30
N GLN A 269 -8.69 -27.67 10.33
CA GLN A 269 -7.65 -26.68 10.59
C GLN A 269 -6.52 -26.75 9.56
N TYR A 270 -6.23 -27.95 9.04
CA TYR A 270 -5.32 -28.13 7.91
C TYR A 270 -5.76 -27.31 6.70
N TRP A 271 -7.01 -27.46 6.25
CA TRP A 271 -7.51 -26.70 5.09
C TRP A 271 -7.56 -25.19 5.35
N GLN A 272 -7.88 -24.76 6.58
CA GLN A 272 -7.80 -23.34 6.95
C GLN A 272 -6.38 -22.78 6.81
N LEU A 273 -5.36 -23.54 7.24
CA LEU A 273 -3.96 -23.14 7.12
C LEU A 273 -3.54 -23.08 5.64
N ILE A 274 -3.97 -24.04 4.82
CA ILE A 274 -3.70 -24.03 3.37
C ILE A 274 -4.37 -22.83 2.69
N ASP A 275 -5.63 -22.54 3.00
CA ASP A 275 -6.34 -21.36 2.48
C ASP A 275 -5.65 -20.04 2.87
N GLU A 276 -5.08 -19.98 4.08
CA GLU A 276 -4.29 -18.83 4.53
C GLU A 276 -2.98 -18.70 3.74
N LEU A 277 -2.31 -19.82 3.42
CA LEU A 277 -1.04 -19.84 2.70
C LEU A 277 -1.19 -19.58 1.20
N GLN A 278 -2.26 -20.08 0.58
CA GLN A 278 -2.58 -19.82 -0.82
C GLN A 278 -2.96 -18.34 -1.04
N GLY A 279 -3.29 -17.63 0.04
CA GLY A 279 -3.83 -16.30 -0.01
C GLY A 279 -5.27 -16.39 -0.47
N LYS A 280 -6.18 -15.79 0.30
CA LYS A 280 -7.49 -15.46 -0.27
C LYS A 280 -7.21 -14.45 -1.37
N GLU A 281 -7.29 -14.86 -2.64
CA GLU A 281 -7.69 -13.92 -3.68
C GLU A 281 -8.95 -13.26 -3.12
N LYS A 282 -8.79 -12.03 -2.65
CA LYS A 282 -9.95 -11.18 -2.44
C LYS A 282 -10.43 -10.96 -3.86
N ASP A 283 -11.33 -11.83 -4.32
CA ASP A 283 -12.25 -11.48 -5.38
C ASP A 283 -12.77 -10.10 -4.99
N ASP A 284 -12.37 -9.10 -5.76
CA ASP A 284 -12.71 -7.73 -5.52
C ASP A 284 -14.23 -7.66 -5.71
N LYS A 285 -14.96 -7.71 -4.59
CA LYS A 285 -16.44 -7.86 -4.56
C LYS A 285 -17.19 -6.64 -5.12
N SER A 286 -16.53 -5.79 -5.89
CA SER A 286 -17.08 -4.55 -6.44
C SER A 286 -16.90 -4.39 -7.94
N ALA A 287 -16.21 -5.30 -8.63
CA ALA A 287 -16.22 -5.26 -10.09
C ALA A 287 -17.59 -5.77 -10.59
N LEU A 288 -18.20 -5.03 -11.52
CA LEU A 288 -19.29 -5.52 -12.36
C LEU A 288 -18.77 -6.74 -13.14
N VAL A 289 -18.90 -7.93 -12.55
CA VAL A 289 -18.55 -9.18 -13.21
C VAL A 289 -19.54 -9.37 -14.35
N ALA A 290 -19.04 -9.43 -15.58
CA ALA A 290 -19.91 -9.61 -16.73
C ALA A 290 -20.63 -10.97 -16.61
N PRO A 291 -21.90 -11.10 -17.06
CA PRO A 291 -22.64 -12.36 -16.99
C PRO A 291 -21.89 -13.56 -17.63
N PHE A 292 -21.02 -13.29 -18.60
CA PHE A 292 -20.19 -14.30 -19.25
C PHE A 292 -19.06 -14.83 -18.36
N ASP A 293 -18.48 -13.97 -17.51
CA ASP A 293 -17.44 -14.35 -16.56
C ASP A 293 -18.01 -15.27 -15.46
N TRP A 294 -19.26 -15.02 -15.04
CA TRP A 294 -19.99 -15.92 -14.16
C TRP A 294 -20.17 -17.31 -14.77
N LEU A 295 -20.60 -17.36 -16.04
CA LEU A 295 -20.83 -18.63 -16.74
C LEU A 295 -19.52 -19.44 -16.86
N ASN A 296 -18.41 -18.78 -17.20
CA ASN A 296 -17.10 -19.43 -17.32
C ASN A 296 -16.57 -19.90 -15.96
N ARG A 297 -16.72 -19.08 -14.92
CA ARG A 297 -16.32 -19.46 -13.56
C ARG A 297 -17.04 -20.72 -13.09
N PHE A 298 -18.34 -20.83 -13.36
CA PHE A 298 -19.12 -21.99 -12.96
C PHE A 298 -18.89 -23.22 -13.84
N LYS A 299 -18.60 -23.04 -15.13
CA LYS A 299 -18.23 -24.15 -16.03
C LYS A 299 -16.90 -24.80 -15.66
N ASN A 300 -15.95 -24.01 -15.18
CA ASN A 300 -14.59 -24.47 -14.91
C ASN A 300 -14.38 -24.89 -13.44
N LEU A 301 -15.45 -24.97 -12.64
CA LEU A 301 -15.39 -25.40 -11.23
C LEU A 301 -14.95 -26.86 -11.07
N THR A 302 -15.15 -27.68 -12.09
CA THR A 302 -14.86 -29.12 -12.09
C THR A 302 -13.57 -29.50 -12.80
N GLU A 303 -12.90 -28.54 -13.44
CA GLU A 303 -11.63 -28.81 -14.12
C GLU A 303 -10.46 -28.60 -13.14
N PRO A 304 -9.58 -29.59 -12.98
CA PRO A 304 -8.35 -29.39 -12.21
C PRO A 304 -7.49 -28.34 -12.92
N LYS A 305 -7.07 -27.33 -12.18
CA LYS A 305 -6.11 -26.34 -12.67
C LYS A 305 -4.73 -27.02 -12.82
N ASP A 306 -4.17 -26.95 -14.02
CA ASP A 306 -2.75 -27.25 -14.27
C ASP A 306 -1.83 -26.25 -13.55
#